data_AF-A0A369CMZ5-F1
#
_entry.id   AF-A0A369CMZ5-F1
#
_cell.length_a   1.000
_cell.length_b   1.000
_cell.length_c   1.000
_cell.angle_alpha   90.00
_cell.angle_beta   90.00
_cell.angle_gamma   90.00
#
_symmetry.space_group_name_H-M   'P 1'
#
loop_
_entity.id
_entity.type
_entity.pdbx_description
1 polymer ?
#
loop_
_entity_poly.entity_id
_entity_poly.type
_entity_poly.pdbx_seq_one_letter_code
_entity_poly.pdbx_strand_id
1 'polypeptide(L)'
;MIRARPVPVPLRILTAALFMAVATEAAAADSVNALEARAMAALAAVQARADARLAPFATDGCSGGLSAGWAVLAGRLPAFGRTLGGRPPWEACCVVHDLAYWRGPARDGVARRLEADRGLQACVADTGRARAAELARRLDVPPEQVRVAFELAAEVMYAAVRLGGGPCTPFPWRWGYGWPECTPGLVRPRDGGDGP
;
A
#
# COMPACT_ATOMS: atom_id res chain seq x y z
N MET A 1 11.42 -22.29 -47.67
CA MET A 1 11.63 -21.68 -46.34
C MET A 1 12.04 -22.78 -45.36
N ILE A 2 13.30 -22.78 -44.90
CA ILE A 2 13.82 -23.78 -43.96
C ILE A 2 13.46 -23.30 -42.54
N ARG A 3 12.53 -24.00 -41.87
CA ARG A 3 12.23 -23.77 -40.45
C ARG A 3 13.36 -24.41 -39.64
N ALA A 4 14.17 -23.59 -38.97
CA ALA A 4 15.20 -24.08 -38.05
C ALA A 4 14.56 -24.94 -36.95
N ARG A 5 15.15 -26.11 -36.66
CA ARG A 5 14.70 -26.96 -35.55
C ARG A 5 15.17 -26.33 -34.23
N PRO A 6 14.32 -26.25 -33.19
CA PRO A 6 14.73 -25.71 -31.90
C PRO A 6 15.83 -26.59 -31.30
N VAL A 7 16.92 -25.96 -30.87
CA VAL A 7 18.04 -26.63 -30.18
C VAL A 7 17.59 -26.93 -28.74
N PRO A 8 17.73 -28.17 -28.24
CA PRO A 8 17.35 -28.50 -26.87
C PRO A 8 18.26 -27.78 -25.88
N VAL A 9 17.67 -27.02 -24.95
CA VAL A 9 18.41 -26.41 -23.83
C VAL A 9 18.74 -27.52 -22.83
N PRO A 10 20.01 -27.77 -22.51
CA PRO A 10 20.38 -28.78 -21.52
C PRO A 10 19.85 -28.38 -20.14
N LEU A 11 19.33 -29.36 -19.39
CA LEU A 11 18.69 -29.15 -18.08
C LEU A 11 19.55 -28.32 -17.13
N ARG A 12 20.88 -28.49 -17.15
CA ARG A 12 21.84 -27.72 -16.33
C ARG A 12 21.79 -26.21 -16.60
N ILE A 13 21.63 -25.80 -17.86
CA ILE A 13 21.51 -24.38 -18.21
C ILE A 13 20.18 -23.82 -17.70
N LEU A 14 19.09 -24.58 -17.83
CA LEU A 14 17.79 -24.19 -17.29
C LEU A 14 17.82 -24.06 -15.77
N THR A 15 18.40 -25.03 -15.06
CA THR A 15 18.53 -25.00 -13.59
C THR A 15 19.40 -23.84 -13.11
N ALA A 16 20.53 -23.58 -13.77
CA ALA A 16 21.40 -22.45 -13.43
C ALA A 16 20.70 -21.10 -13.66
N ALA A 17 19.97 -20.95 -14.78
CA ALA A 17 19.19 -19.75 -15.06
C ALA A 17 18.08 -19.53 -14.04
N LEU A 18 17.35 -20.60 -13.66
CA LEU A 18 16.32 -20.54 -12.63
C LEU A 18 16.90 -20.17 -11.26
N PHE A 19 18.02 -20.78 -10.87
CA PHE A 19 18.70 -20.46 -9.61
C PHE A 19 19.17 -19.00 -9.57
N MET A 20 19.76 -18.50 -10.66
CA MET A 20 20.14 -17.09 -10.76
C MET A 20 18.94 -16.16 -10.65
N ALA A 21 17.82 -16.45 -11.33
CA ALA A 21 16.60 -15.64 -11.23
C ALA A 21 16.07 -15.56 -9.79
N VAL A 22 15.97 -16.71 -9.11
CA VAL A 22 15.54 -16.77 -7.70
C VAL A 22 16.50 -16.01 -6.78
N ALA A 23 17.81 -16.14 -6.98
CA ALA A 23 18.80 -15.42 -6.18
C ALA A 23 18.72 -13.90 -6.38
N THR A 24 18.45 -13.42 -7.60
CA THR A 24 18.27 -12.00 -7.87
C THR A 24 17.03 -11.41 -7.19
N GLU A 25 15.92 -12.15 -7.16
CA GLU A 25 14.68 -11.73 -6.47
C GLU A 25 14.89 -11.68 -4.95
N ALA A 26 15.56 -12.69 -4.37
CA ALA A 26 15.88 -12.72 -2.95
C ALA A 26 16.76 -11.54 -2.53
N ALA A 27 17.82 -11.25 -3.27
CA ALA A 27 18.70 -10.11 -3.00
C ALA A 27 17.97 -8.75 -3.11
N ALA A 28 17.04 -8.61 -4.06
CA ALA A 28 16.21 -7.42 -4.18
C ALA A 28 15.25 -7.28 -2.98
N ALA A 29 14.62 -8.36 -2.54
CA ALA A 29 13.75 -8.37 -1.37
C ALA A 29 14.51 -8.00 -0.08
N ASP A 30 15.72 -8.54 0.12
CA ASP A 30 16.58 -8.19 1.26
C ASP A 30 16.97 -6.71 1.26
N SER A 31 17.26 -6.15 0.08
CA SER A 31 17.58 -4.74 -0.08
C SER A 31 16.40 -3.82 0.27
N VAL A 32 15.19 -4.17 -0.18
CA VAL A 32 13.96 -3.45 0.16
C VAL A 32 13.67 -3.52 1.67
N ASN A 33 13.81 -4.70 2.27
CA ASN A 33 13.63 -4.90 3.71
C ASN A 33 14.65 -4.08 4.53
N ALA A 34 15.91 -4.02 4.08
CA ALA A 34 16.95 -3.24 4.74
C ALA A 34 16.72 -1.72 4.63
N LEU A 35 16.17 -1.23 3.51
CA LEU A 35 15.78 0.18 3.37
C LEU A 35 14.60 0.52 4.28
N GLU A 36 13.57 -0.33 4.30
CA GLU A 36 12.40 -0.13 5.17
C GLU A 36 12.81 -0.15 6.65
N ALA A 37 13.70 -1.06 7.07
CA ALA A 37 14.21 -1.12 8.42
C ALA A 37 14.95 0.17 8.83
N ARG A 38 15.77 0.75 7.93
CA ARG A 38 16.44 2.05 8.19
C ARG A 38 15.43 3.19 8.34
N ALA A 39 14.42 3.23 7.48
CA ALA A 39 13.37 4.25 7.56
C ALA A 39 12.51 4.08 8.85
N MET A 40 12.26 2.84 9.28
CA MET A 40 11.61 2.56 10.57
C MET A 40 12.45 3.03 11.76
N ALA A 41 13.78 2.86 11.72
CA ALA A 41 14.66 3.39 12.76
C ALA A 41 14.63 4.92 12.83
N ALA A 42 14.56 5.62 11.68
CA ALA A 42 14.39 7.06 11.63
C ALA A 42 13.04 7.51 12.22
N LEU A 43 11.95 6.79 11.92
CA LEU A 43 10.65 7.03 12.55
C LEU A 43 10.69 6.78 14.06
N ALA A 44 11.40 5.76 14.52
CA ALA A 44 11.58 5.47 15.95
C ALA A 44 12.28 6.65 16.66
N ALA A 45 13.30 7.24 16.04
CA ALA A 45 13.98 8.41 16.59
C ALA A 45 13.02 9.61 16.72
N VAL A 46 12.10 9.81 15.77
CA VAL A 46 11.05 10.84 15.88
C VAL A 46 10.05 10.52 16.99
N GLN A 47 9.59 9.28 17.10
CA GLN A 47 8.63 8.86 18.13
C GLN A 47 9.22 8.96 19.55
N ALA A 48 10.54 8.86 19.69
CA ALA A 48 11.23 8.95 20.97
C ALA A 48 11.48 10.40 21.46
N ARG A 49 11.26 11.43 20.62
CA ARG A 49 11.52 12.81 21.04
C ARG A 49 10.48 13.26 22.08
N ALA A 50 10.93 13.97 23.12
CA ALA A 50 10.05 14.44 24.20
C ALA A 50 8.92 15.39 23.73
N ASP A 51 9.18 16.15 22.67
CA ASP A 51 8.26 17.10 22.03
C ASP A 51 7.39 16.45 20.95
N ALA A 52 7.68 15.20 20.55
CA ALA A 52 6.87 14.53 19.55
C ALA A 52 5.46 14.28 20.10
N ARG A 53 4.47 14.68 19.31
CA ARG A 53 3.06 14.45 19.56
C ARG A 53 2.46 13.88 18.30
N LEU A 54 1.64 12.86 18.49
CA LEU A 54 0.82 12.33 17.41
C LEU A 54 -0.27 13.36 17.10
N ALA A 55 -0.33 13.82 15.85
CA ALA A 55 -1.36 14.73 15.38
C ALA A 55 -2.75 14.07 15.48
N PRO A 56 -3.86 14.83 15.56
CA PRO A 56 -5.20 14.27 15.46
C PRO A 56 -5.35 13.38 14.22
N PHE A 57 -6.13 12.32 14.32
CA PHE A 57 -6.38 11.42 13.19
C PHE A 57 -7.10 12.16 12.06
N ALA A 58 -6.62 11.97 10.83
CA ALA A 58 -7.21 12.49 9.61
C ALA A 58 -7.11 11.43 8.51
N THR A 59 -8.13 11.31 7.66
CA THR A 59 -8.19 10.39 6.53
C THR A 59 -8.83 11.11 5.35
N ASP A 60 -8.35 10.82 4.14
CA ASP A 60 -8.95 11.27 2.88
C ASP A 60 -9.79 10.18 2.19
N GLY A 61 -10.09 9.09 2.91
CA GLY A 61 -10.73 7.90 2.38
C GLY A 61 -9.69 6.95 1.82
N CYS A 62 -9.73 6.68 0.52
CA CYS A 62 -8.64 5.99 -0.16
C CYS A 62 -7.65 7.02 -0.72
N SER A 63 -6.46 7.05 -0.13
CA SER A 63 -5.36 7.99 -0.44
C SER A 63 -4.91 8.01 -1.90
N GLY A 64 -4.12 9.02 -2.25
CA GLY A 64 -3.72 9.28 -3.65
C GLY A 64 -4.84 9.91 -4.47
N GLY A 65 -5.87 10.46 -3.81
CA GLY A 65 -7.00 11.12 -4.46
C GLY A 65 -8.08 10.17 -5.00
N LEU A 66 -8.05 8.87 -4.65
CA LEU A 66 -8.99 7.88 -5.19
C LEU A 66 -10.42 8.19 -4.76
N SER A 67 -10.66 8.42 -3.46
CA SER A 67 -12.01 8.78 -2.97
C SER A 67 -12.52 10.09 -3.56
N ALA A 68 -11.65 11.11 -3.66
CA ALA A 68 -12.00 12.39 -4.27
C ALA A 68 -12.34 12.25 -5.77
N GLY A 69 -11.52 11.52 -6.52
CA GLY A 69 -11.74 11.22 -7.94
C GLY A 69 -13.03 10.44 -8.17
N TRP A 70 -13.34 9.48 -7.30
CA TRP A 70 -14.60 8.74 -7.33
C TRP A 70 -15.81 9.65 -7.15
N ALA A 71 -15.77 10.52 -6.13
CA ALA A 71 -16.85 11.47 -5.87
C ALA A 71 -17.07 12.42 -7.07
N VAL A 72 -15.97 12.91 -7.67
CA VAL A 72 -16.01 13.72 -8.88
C VAL A 72 -16.66 12.96 -10.05
N LEU A 73 -16.28 11.70 -10.26
CA LEU A 73 -16.84 10.87 -11.32
C LEU A 73 -18.34 10.62 -11.11
N ALA A 74 -18.74 10.29 -9.88
CA ALA A 74 -20.14 10.09 -9.51
C ALA A 74 -20.98 11.37 -9.68
N GLY A 75 -20.42 12.54 -9.40
CA GLY A 75 -21.08 13.82 -9.64
C GLY A 75 -21.22 14.19 -11.12
N ARG A 76 -20.25 13.81 -11.96
CA ARG A 76 -20.26 14.12 -13.41
C ARG A 76 -21.01 13.11 -14.26
N LEU A 77 -21.09 11.86 -13.81
CA LEU A 77 -21.78 10.78 -14.51
C LEU A 77 -22.92 10.25 -13.63
N PRO A 78 -24.14 10.80 -13.75
CA PRO A 78 -25.26 10.42 -12.88
C PRO A 78 -25.58 8.92 -12.91
N ALA A 79 -25.38 8.24 -14.05
CA ALA A 79 -25.53 6.80 -14.14
C ALA A 79 -24.52 6.06 -13.24
N PHE A 80 -23.25 6.46 -13.27
CA PHE A 80 -22.21 5.91 -12.39
C PHE A 80 -22.57 6.12 -10.91
N GLY A 81 -22.92 7.36 -10.54
CA GLY A 81 -23.27 7.70 -9.16
C GLY A 81 -24.49 6.94 -8.63
N ARG A 82 -25.53 6.74 -9.45
CA ARG A 82 -26.70 5.92 -9.07
C ARG A 82 -26.36 4.44 -8.92
N THR A 83 -25.52 3.90 -9.80
CA THR A 83 -25.16 2.48 -9.81
C THR A 83 -24.20 2.13 -8.65
N LEU A 84 -23.14 2.90 -8.49
CA LEU A 84 -22.01 2.58 -7.61
C LEU A 84 -21.91 3.45 -6.35
N GLY A 85 -22.70 4.53 -6.26
CA GLY A 85 -22.66 5.47 -5.16
C GLY A 85 -21.59 6.55 -5.29
N GLY A 86 -21.61 7.52 -4.38
CA GLY A 86 -20.68 8.65 -4.38
C GLY A 86 -19.28 8.35 -3.84
N ARG A 87 -19.03 7.12 -3.37
CA ARG A 87 -17.75 6.70 -2.80
C ARG A 87 -17.41 5.25 -3.17
N PRO A 88 -16.13 4.87 -3.16
CA PRO A 88 -15.74 3.49 -3.42
C PRO A 88 -16.41 2.51 -2.44
N PRO A 89 -16.91 1.35 -2.91
CA PRO A 89 -17.49 0.32 -2.06
C PRO A 89 -16.62 -0.15 -0.90
N TRP A 90 -15.30 0.00 -1.02
CA TRP A 90 -14.27 -0.43 -0.06
C TRP A 90 -13.64 0.74 0.72
N GLU A 91 -14.20 1.97 0.67
CA GLU A 91 -13.60 3.13 1.35
C GLU A 91 -13.37 2.90 2.86
N ALA A 92 -14.26 2.16 3.52
CA ALA A 92 -14.09 1.79 4.93
C ALA A 92 -12.81 0.97 5.19
N CYS A 93 -12.38 0.13 4.24
CA CYS A 93 -11.12 -0.61 4.33
C CYS A 93 -9.92 0.35 4.33
N CYS A 94 -9.97 1.39 3.49
CA CYS A 94 -8.93 2.43 3.43
C CYS A 94 -8.87 3.22 4.74
N VAL A 95 -10.02 3.60 5.33
CA VAL A 95 -10.04 4.32 6.62
C VAL A 95 -9.41 3.52 7.76
N VAL A 96 -9.64 2.20 7.80
CA VAL A 96 -9.00 1.31 8.78
C VAL A 96 -7.49 1.21 8.56
N HIS A 97 -7.06 1.11 7.30
CA HIS A 97 -5.64 1.11 6.92
C HIS A 97 -4.95 2.44 7.27
N ASP A 98 -5.60 3.56 6.96
CA ASP A 98 -5.17 4.91 7.32
C ASP A 98 -4.97 5.07 8.82
N LEU A 99 -5.86 4.50 9.64
CA LEU A 99 -5.71 4.55 11.10
C LEU A 99 -4.44 3.82 11.56
N ALA A 100 -4.12 2.67 10.96
CA ALA A 100 -2.88 1.95 11.25
C ALA A 100 -1.66 2.75 10.80
N TYR A 101 -1.71 3.31 9.59
CA TYR A 101 -0.66 4.14 9.02
C TYR A 101 -0.43 5.45 9.78
N TRP A 102 -1.49 6.10 10.24
CA TRP A 102 -1.43 7.29 11.08
C TRP A 102 -0.66 7.03 12.37
N ARG A 103 -1.02 5.95 13.09
CA ARG A 103 -0.32 5.53 14.32
C ARG A 103 1.13 5.16 14.01
N GLY A 104 1.31 4.38 12.96
CA GLY A 104 2.58 3.92 12.40
C GLY A 104 3.63 3.60 13.44
N PRO A 105 3.42 2.63 14.36
CA PRO A 105 4.44 2.30 15.35
C PRO A 105 5.75 1.91 14.67
N ALA A 106 6.87 2.48 15.14
CA ALA A 106 8.19 2.12 14.62
C ALA A 106 8.68 0.79 15.21
N ARG A 107 8.29 0.47 16.45
CA ARG A 107 8.56 -0.84 17.08
C ARG A 107 7.81 -1.93 16.31
N ASP A 108 8.56 -2.94 15.87
CA ASP A 108 8.07 -4.01 14.99
C ASP A 108 7.41 -3.47 13.71
N GLY A 109 7.77 -2.24 13.30
CA GLY A 109 7.03 -1.46 12.31
C GLY A 109 6.95 -2.10 10.93
N VAL A 110 8.00 -2.82 10.50
CA VAL A 110 7.98 -3.58 9.23
C VAL A 110 6.87 -4.64 9.25
N ALA A 111 6.77 -5.41 10.35
CA ALA A 111 5.77 -6.45 10.49
C ALA A 111 4.36 -5.84 10.65
N ARG A 112 4.23 -4.76 11.41
CA ARG A 112 2.96 -4.02 11.59
C ARG A 112 2.45 -3.40 10.30
N ARG A 113 3.35 -2.87 9.47
CA ARG A 113 2.99 -2.32 8.16
C ARG A 113 2.52 -3.44 7.23
N LEU A 114 3.25 -4.55 7.17
CA LEU A 114 2.83 -5.72 6.39
C LEU A 114 1.47 -6.26 6.83
N GLU A 115 1.21 -6.31 8.14
CA GLU A 115 -0.08 -6.70 8.72
C GLU A 115 -1.20 -5.76 8.25
N ALA A 116 -0.99 -4.43 8.33
CA ALA A 116 -1.95 -3.44 7.84
C ALA A 116 -2.21 -3.59 6.33
N ASP A 117 -1.16 -3.74 5.53
CA ASP A 117 -1.24 -3.84 4.06
C ASP A 117 -2.00 -5.10 3.63
N ARG A 118 -1.74 -6.24 4.27
CA ARG A 118 -2.50 -7.48 4.05
C ARG A 118 -3.93 -7.38 4.55
N GLY A 119 -4.17 -6.66 5.65
CA GLY A 119 -5.50 -6.36 6.15
C GLY A 119 -6.35 -5.58 5.14
N LEU A 120 -5.75 -4.56 4.50
CA LEU A 120 -6.39 -3.81 3.41
C LEU A 120 -6.74 -4.72 2.23
N GLN A 121 -5.78 -5.52 1.75
CA GLN A 121 -5.98 -6.48 0.66
C GLN A 121 -7.16 -7.42 0.94
N ALA A 122 -7.15 -8.05 2.12
CA ALA A 122 -8.21 -8.97 2.51
C ALA A 122 -9.58 -8.27 2.59
N CYS A 123 -9.65 -7.09 3.22
CA CYS A 123 -10.89 -6.33 3.37
C CYS A 123 -11.51 -5.93 2.02
N VAL A 124 -10.69 -5.49 1.06
CA VAL A 124 -11.15 -5.14 -0.29
C VAL A 124 -11.71 -6.37 -1.00
N ALA A 125 -10.99 -7.50 -0.97
CA ALA A 125 -11.45 -8.74 -1.59
C ALA A 125 -12.74 -9.27 -0.93
N ASP A 126 -12.84 -9.21 0.40
CA ASP A 126 -14.04 -9.59 1.16
C ASP A 126 -15.24 -8.68 0.84
N THR A 127 -15.01 -7.38 0.68
CA THR A 127 -16.05 -6.44 0.24
C THR A 127 -16.61 -6.87 -1.12
N GLY A 128 -15.75 -7.28 -2.05
CA GLY A 128 -16.14 -7.82 -3.35
C GLY A 128 -16.99 -9.08 -3.23
N ARG A 129 -16.54 -10.05 -2.43
CA ARG A 129 -17.28 -11.30 -2.18
C ARG A 129 -18.66 -11.03 -1.57
N ALA A 130 -18.73 -10.18 -0.54
CA ALA A 130 -19.96 -9.87 0.18
C ALA A 130 -20.96 -9.10 -0.68
N ARG A 131 -20.48 -8.20 -1.54
CA ARG A 131 -21.33 -7.31 -2.35
C ARG A 131 -21.52 -7.76 -3.80
N ALA A 132 -20.91 -8.89 -4.20
CA ALA A 132 -20.94 -9.38 -5.58
C ALA A 132 -22.35 -9.45 -6.17
N ALA A 133 -23.29 -10.08 -5.44
CA ALA A 133 -24.66 -10.24 -5.93
C ALA A 133 -25.42 -8.91 -6.07
N GLU A 134 -25.19 -7.97 -5.14
CA GLU A 134 -25.80 -6.64 -5.16
C GLU A 134 -25.28 -5.84 -6.36
N LEU A 135 -23.95 -5.72 -6.49
CA LEU A 135 -23.30 -4.91 -7.52
C LEU A 135 -23.53 -5.50 -8.91
N ALA A 136 -23.52 -6.83 -9.05
CA ALA A 136 -23.80 -7.52 -10.29
C ALA A 136 -25.16 -7.13 -10.89
N ARG A 137 -26.21 -7.11 -10.06
CA ARG A 137 -27.55 -6.67 -10.50
C ARG A 137 -27.58 -5.21 -10.95
N ARG A 138 -26.82 -4.34 -10.27
CA ARG A 138 -26.77 -2.91 -10.62
C ARG A 138 -25.96 -2.64 -11.89
N LEU A 139 -24.93 -3.45 -12.13
CA LEU A 139 -24.00 -3.31 -13.26
C LEU A 139 -24.42 -4.13 -14.49
N ASP A 140 -25.44 -4.99 -14.36
CA ASP A 140 -25.87 -5.95 -15.39
C ASP A 140 -24.73 -6.87 -15.87
N VAL A 141 -24.03 -7.46 -14.91
CA VAL A 141 -22.90 -8.38 -15.14
C VAL A 141 -23.01 -9.63 -14.26
N PRO A 142 -22.31 -10.73 -14.60
CA PRO A 142 -22.24 -11.90 -13.71
C PRO A 142 -21.58 -11.55 -12.35
N PRO A 143 -22.07 -12.12 -11.22
CA PRO A 143 -21.45 -11.92 -9.90
C PRO A 143 -19.96 -12.27 -9.84
N GLU A 144 -19.53 -13.22 -10.65
CA GLU A 144 -18.13 -13.62 -10.73
C GLU A 144 -17.24 -12.49 -11.27
N GLN A 145 -17.74 -11.71 -12.22
CA GLN A 145 -16.99 -10.57 -12.77
C GLN A 145 -16.75 -9.50 -11.69
N VAL A 146 -17.70 -9.31 -10.76
CA VAL A 146 -17.51 -8.42 -9.61
C VAL A 146 -16.46 -8.97 -8.66
N ARG A 147 -16.47 -10.27 -8.34
CA ARG A 147 -15.47 -10.89 -7.46
C ARG A 147 -14.06 -10.72 -8.01
N VAL A 148 -13.85 -11.10 -9.27
CA VAL A 148 -12.56 -10.96 -9.96
C VAL A 148 -12.10 -9.50 -9.99
N ALA A 149 -12.99 -8.54 -10.25
CA ALA A 149 -12.63 -7.13 -10.26
C ALA A 149 -12.13 -6.64 -8.89
N PHE A 150 -12.78 -7.06 -7.80
CA PHE A 150 -12.37 -6.69 -6.45
C PHE A 150 -11.10 -7.41 -5.98
N GLU A 151 -10.91 -8.68 -6.36
CA GLU A 151 -9.66 -9.40 -6.11
C GLU A 151 -8.48 -8.72 -6.81
N LEU A 152 -8.64 -8.35 -8.09
CA LEU A 152 -7.63 -7.59 -8.80
C LEU A 152 -7.36 -6.22 -8.15
N ALA A 153 -8.42 -5.51 -7.75
CA ALA A 153 -8.26 -4.24 -7.05
C ALA A 153 -7.49 -4.41 -5.73
N ALA A 154 -7.77 -5.46 -4.96
CA ALA A 154 -7.06 -5.79 -3.73
C ALA A 154 -5.57 -6.02 -3.97
N GLU A 155 -5.19 -6.80 -4.99
CA GLU A 155 -3.79 -7.06 -5.34
C GLU A 155 -3.06 -5.77 -5.76
N VAL A 156 -3.69 -4.95 -6.61
CA VAL A 156 -3.11 -3.68 -7.06
C VAL A 156 -2.95 -2.71 -5.89
N MET A 157 -3.94 -2.63 -5.01
CA MET A 157 -3.88 -1.79 -3.82
C MET A 157 -2.77 -2.25 -2.86
N TYR A 158 -2.65 -3.57 -2.62
CA TYR A 158 -1.56 -4.14 -1.82
C TYR A 158 -0.18 -3.75 -2.40
N ALA A 159 0.03 -3.96 -3.70
CA ALA A 159 1.28 -3.59 -4.35
C ALA A 159 1.57 -2.08 -4.22
N ALA A 160 0.55 -1.23 -4.43
CA ALA A 160 0.68 0.22 -4.32
C ALA A 160 1.09 0.66 -2.90
N VAL A 161 0.45 0.16 -1.85
CA VAL A 161 0.80 0.54 -0.47
C VAL A 161 2.15 -0.02 -0.02
N ARG A 162 2.55 -1.20 -0.52
CA ARG A 162 3.88 -1.76 -0.25
C ARG A 162 5.00 -0.88 -0.81
N LEU A 163 4.80 -0.35 -2.02
CA LEU A 163 5.80 0.47 -2.73
C LEU A 163 5.77 1.95 -2.29
N GLY A 164 4.59 2.53 -2.08
CA GLY A 164 4.43 3.97 -1.81
C GLY A 164 4.21 4.35 -0.35
N GLY A 165 3.94 3.38 0.53
CA GLY A 165 3.52 3.62 1.91
C GLY A 165 4.63 3.59 2.96
N GLY A 166 5.90 3.55 2.55
CA GLY A 166 7.03 3.48 3.48
C GLY A 166 7.14 4.72 4.39
N PRO A 167 7.70 4.58 5.61
CA PRO A 167 7.92 5.71 6.52
C PRO A 167 8.98 6.67 5.99
N CYS A 168 8.99 7.90 6.53
CA CYS A 168 9.98 8.93 6.20
C CYS A 168 10.09 9.29 4.71
N THR A 169 8.99 9.12 3.98
CA THR A 169 8.80 9.60 2.62
C THR A 169 8.05 10.94 2.63
N PRO A 170 8.11 11.75 1.57
CA PRO A 170 7.34 13.00 1.48
C PRO A 170 5.84 12.79 1.23
N PHE A 171 5.36 11.54 1.21
CA PHE A 171 3.97 11.24 0.95
C PHE A 171 3.10 11.49 2.19
N PRO A 172 1.92 12.14 2.04
CA PRO A 172 1.05 12.43 3.18
C PRO A 172 0.37 11.18 3.75
N TRP A 173 0.39 10.06 3.02
CA TRP A 173 -0.12 8.74 3.42
C TRP A 173 1.01 7.76 3.81
N ARG A 174 2.18 8.25 4.22
CA ARG A 174 3.30 7.40 4.66
C ARG A 174 2.99 6.64 5.94
N TRP A 175 3.68 5.53 6.20
CA TRP A 175 3.67 4.93 7.54
C TRP A 175 4.18 5.93 8.59
N GLY A 176 3.38 6.16 9.62
CA GLY A 176 3.62 7.16 10.66
C GLY A 176 3.29 8.59 10.25
N TYR A 177 2.38 8.82 9.29
CA TYR A 177 2.05 10.19 8.86
C TYR A 177 1.44 11.07 9.96
N GLY A 178 0.93 10.49 11.04
CA GLY A 178 0.50 11.25 12.22
C GLY A 178 1.65 11.85 13.04
N TRP A 179 2.88 11.38 12.83
CA TRP A 179 4.07 11.89 13.51
C TRP A 179 4.75 13.00 12.70
N PRO A 180 5.58 13.85 13.34
CA PRO A 180 6.42 14.81 12.63
C PRO A 180 7.23 14.17 11.51
N GLU A 181 7.58 14.95 10.49
CA GLU A 181 8.36 14.43 9.37
C GLU A 181 9.73 13.91 9.82
N CYS A 182 10.14 12.79 9.22
CA CYS A 182 11.43 12.14 9.44
C CYS A 182 12.28 12.07 8.16
N THR A 183 11.99 12.95 7.19
CA THR A 183 12.65 13.04 5.89
C THR A 183 14.17 13.16 6.06
N PRO A 184 14.98 12.29 5.40
CA PRO A 184 16.43 12.40 5.43
C PRO A 184 16.88 13.82 5.02
N GLY A 185 17.57 14.53 5.93
CA GLY A 185 18.05 15.91 5.72
C GLY A 185 17.17 17.04 6.28
N LEU A 186 15.97 16.77 6.80
CA LEU A 186 15.13 17.75 7.51
C LEU A 186 15.10 17.55 9.03
N VAL A 187 15.70 16.45 9.53
CA VAL A 187 15.98 16.29 10.96
C VAL A 187 17.15 17.20 11.31
N ARG A 188 16.86 18.39 11.84
CA ARG A 188 17.89 19.21 12.49
C ARG A 188 18.49 18.40 13.65
N PRO A 189 19.83 18.26 13.75
CA PRO A 189 20.46 17.85 14.99
C PRO A 189 19.96 18.76 16.12
N ARG A 190 19.76 18.20 17.32
CA ARG A 190 19.67 19.03 18.51
C ARG A 190 21.00 19.79 18.58
N ASP A 191 20.96 21.10 18.37
CA ASP A 191 22.05 21.97 18.79
C ASP A 191 22.17 21.75 20.30
N GLY A 192 23.24 21.04 20.67
CA GLY A 192 23.61 20.83 22.05
C GLY A 192 24.16 22.13 22.58
N GLY A 193 23.47 22.70 23.56
CA GLY A 193 23.91 23.88 24.28
C GLY A 193 22.84 24.95 24.26
N ASP A 194 22.14 25.07 25.38
CA ASP A 194 22.01 26.35 26.06
C ASP A 194 21.59 26.08 27.51
N GLY A 195 22.61 26.09 28.37
CA GLY A 195 22.52 26.68 29.69
C GLY A 195 23.72 27.62 29.83
N PRO A 196 23.67 28.66 30.69
CA PRO A 196 22.60 29.00 31.64
C PRO A 196 21.56 29.98 31.09
#